data_AF-A0AB37UHC9-F1
#
_entry.id   AF-A0AB37UHC9-F1
#
_cell.length_a   1.000
_cell.length_b   1.000
_cell.length_c   1.000
_cell.angle_alpha   90.00
_cell.angle_beta   90.00
_cell.angle_gamma   90.00
#
_symmetry.space_group_name_H-M   'P 1'
#
loop_
_entity.id
_entity.type
_entity.pdbx_description
1 polymer ?
#
loop_
_entity_poly.entity_id
_entity_poly.type
_entity_poly.pdbx_seq_one_letter_code
_entity_poly.pdbx_strand_id
1 'polypeptide(L)'
;MSGVVKIDIIESVEELKTLLAAQTTAFGKERVQALYLLKTKQVETVQHLAAILGRNRVTVQRWLRSYRSGGLCQLLSQHKSQGRPMVRSAEAIASLKEELKDPEGFSSYKEVQLWFKTVLGVEANYHVVHRLVRDKLNAKLKSSRPRSSEQNSEELNDFKKNYQTIYSQ
;
A
#
# COMPACT_ATOMS: atom_id res chain seq x y z
N MET A 1 -37.61 -9.70 12.07
CA MET A 1 -38.40 -9.31 10.89
C MET A 1 -37.70 -9.75 9.61
N SER A 2 -38.29 -10.71 8.89
CA SER A 2 -37.86 -11.20 7.58
C SER A 2 -38.17 -10.16 6.52
N GLY A 3 -37.24 -9.23 6.29
CA GLY A 3 -37.37 -8.24 5.21
C GLY A 3 -37.26 -8.95 3.86
N VAL A 4 -38.37 -8.98 3.11
CA VAL A 4 -38.40 -9.42 1.70
C VAL A 4 -37.43 -8.56 0.90
N VAL A 5 -36.65 -9.20 0.02
CA VAL A 5 -35.61 -8.52 -0.75
C VAL A 5 -36.21 -7.96 -2.03
N LYS A 6 -36.50 -6.66 -2.05
CA LYS A 6 -36.78 -5.93 -3.30
C LYS A 6 -35.45 -5.43 -3.87
N ILE A 7 -34.96 -6.09 -4.93
CA ILE A 7 -33.77 -5.69 -5.70
C ILE A 7 -34.05 -5.95 -7.16
N ASP A 8 -33.86 -4.92 -7.97
CA ASP A 8 -33.92 -5.02 -9.43
C ASP A 8 -32.54 -5.44 -9.92
N ILE A 9 -32.38 -6.73 -10.18
CA ILE A 9 -31.16 -7.30 -10.75
C ILE A 9 -31.23 -7.09 -12.26
N ILE A 10 -30.27 -6.34 -12.82
CA ILE A 10 -30.26 -5.98 -14.24
C ILE A 10 -29.78 -7.16 -15.09
N GLU A 11 -28.80 -7.90 -14.57
CA GLU A 11 -28.12 -8.98 -15.29
C GLU A 11 -29.06 -10.17 -15.54
N SER A 12 -28.79 -10.87 -16.64
CA SER A 12 -29.50 -12.08 -17.02
C SER A 12 -29.04 -13.30 -16.21
N VAL A 13 -29.86 -14.36 -16.18
CA VAL A 13 -29.50 -15.61 -15.48
C VAL A 13 -28.28 -16.27 -16.13
N GLU A 14 -28.13 -16.16 -17.45
CA GLU A 14 -27.00 -16.71 -18.18
C GLU A 14 -25.70 -15.95 -17.90
N GLU A 15 -25.76 -14.62 -17.86
CA GLU A 15 -24.63 -13.77 -17.47
C GLU A 15 -24.12 -14.09 -16.07
N LEU A 16 -25.03 -14.31 -15.11
CA LEU A 16 -24.65 -14.68 -13.75
C LEU A 16 -24.02 -16.09 -13.69
N LYS A 17 -24.45 -17.03 -14.55
CA LYS A 17 -23.83 -18.36 -14.64
C LYS A 17 -22.42 -18.30 -15.23
N THR A 18 -22.23 -17.55 -16.31
CA THR A 18 -20.90 -17.39 -16.92
C THR A 18 -19.95 -16.67 -15.97
N LEU A 19 -20.44 -15.65 -15.26
CA LEU A 19 -19.67 -14.98 -14.21
C LEU A 19 -19.31 -15.93 -13.07
N LEU A 20 -20.24 -16.77 -12.60
CA LEU A 20 -19.95 -17.78 -11.56
C LEU A 20 -18.82 -18.73 -11.96
N ALA A 21 -18.81 -19.18 -13.22
CA ALA A 21 -17.77 -20.04 -13.76
C ALA A 21 -16.42 -19.30 -13.90
N ALA A 22 -16.44 -18.02 -14.27
CA ALA A 22 -15.25 -17.20 -14.42
C ALA A 22 -14.60 -16.79 -13.08
N GLN A 23 -15.37 -16.76 -11.99
CA GLN A 23 -14.81 -16.36 -10.69
C GLN A 23 -13.85 -17.41 -10.14
N THR A 24 -12.64 -16.98 -9.78
CA THR A 24 -11.63 -17.82 -9.13
C THR A 24 -11.67 -17.70 -7.61
N THR A 25 -12.09 -16.55 -7.08
CA THR A 25 -12.11 -16.28 -5.64
C THR A 25 -13.40 -16.78 -5.00
N ALA A 26 -13.30 -17.40 -3.81
CA ALA A 26 -14.47 -17.82 -3.03
C ALA A 26 -15.42 -16.65 -2.73
N PHE A 27 -14.84 -15.48 -2.42
CA PHE A 27 -15.56 -14.23 -2.20
C PHE A 27 -16.41 -13.80 -3.39
N GLY A 28 -15.83 -13.81 -4.60
CA GLY A 28 -16.56 -13.47 -5.82
C GLY A 28 -17.69 -14.47 -6.09
N LYS A 29 -17.39 -15.78 -5.97
CA LYS A 29 -18.37 -16.85 -6.17
C LYS A 29 -19.61 -16.70 -5.28
N GLU A 30 -19.43 -16.53 -3.97
CA GLU A 30 -20.54 -16.39 -3.02
C GLU A 30 -21.46 -15.20 -3.35
N ARG A 31 -20.86 -14.07 -3.77
CA ARG A 31 -21.61 -12.84 -4.06
C ARG A 31 -22.40 -12.95 -5.36
N VAL A 32 -21.82 -13.53 -6.41
CA VAL A 32 -22.54 -13.77 -7.68
C VAL A 32 -23.61 -14.86 -7.47
N GLN A 33 -23.33 -15.88 -6.66
CA GLN A 33 -24.30 -16.92 -6.31
C GLN A 33 -25.50 -16.33 -5.58
N ALA A 34 -25.27 -15.36 -4.68
CA ALA A 34 -26.34 -14.65 -3.99
C ALA A 34 -27.29 -13.95 -4.97
N LEU A 35 -26.76 -13.28 -6.00
CA LEU A 35 -27.57 -12.63 -7.04
C LEU A 35 -28.30 -13.66 -7.91
N TYR A 36 -27.63 -14.75 -8.28
CA TYR A 36 -28.22 -15.83 -9.07
C TYR A 36 -29.45 -16.44 -8.39
N LEU A 37 -29.36 -16.74 -7.09
CA LEU A 37 -30.45 -17.31 -6.30
C LEU A 37 -31.65 -16.34 -6.16
N LEU A 38 -31.37 -15.04 -6.05
CA LEU A 38 -32.42 -14.01 -6.02
C LEU A 38 -33.08 -13.83 -7.38
N LYS A 39 -32.29 -13.82 -8.48
CA LYS A 39 -32.81 -13.65 -9.84
C LYS A 39 -33.68 -14.83 -10.28
N THR A 40 -33.27 -16.05 -9.90
CA THR A 40 -34.03 -17.28 -10.16
C THR A 40 -35.22 -17.47 -9.22
N LYS A 41 -35.46 -16.53 -8.29
CA LYS A 41 -36.54 -16.57 -7.28
C LYS A 41 -36.55 -17.85 -6.42
N GLN A 42 -35.42 -18.56 -6.32
CA GLN A 42 -35.28 -19.70 -5.41
C GLN A 42 -35.29 -19.24 -3.95
N VAL A 43 -35.00 -17.96 -3.72
CA VAL A 43 -34.93 -17.36 -2.41
C VAL A 43 -35.62 -16.00 -2.42
N GLU A 44 -36.58 -15.79 -1.51
CA GLU A 44 -37.32 -14.53 -1.40
C GLU A 44 -36.85 -13.63 -0.24
N THR A 45 -36.19 -14.23 0.76
CA THR A 45 -35.79 -13.54 1.99
C THR A 45 -34.28 -13.54 2.20
N VAL A 46 -33.75 -12.45 2.79
CA VAL A 46 -32.31 -12.39 3.12
C VAL A 46 -31.89 -13.49 4.08
N GLN A 47 -32.78 -13.87 5.01
CA GLN A 47 -32.48 -14.90 6.00
C GLN A 47 -32.29 -16.27 5.36
N HIS A 48 -33.17 -16.65 4.43
CA HIS A 48 -33.04 -17.89 3.70
C HIS A 48 -31.78 -17.88 2.82
N LEU A 49 -31.47 -16.75 2.18
CA LEU A 49 -30.25 -16.59 1.37
C LEU A 49 -28.98 -16.77 2.21
N ALA A 50 -28.97 -16.16 3.40
CA ALA A 50 -27.88 -16.25 4.35
C ALA A 50 -27.67 -17.68 4.85
N ALA A 51 -28.76 -18.43 5.10
CA ALA A 51 -28.69 -19.82 5.51
C ALA A 51 -28.08 -20.72 4.42
N ILE A 52 -28.52 -20.57 3.16
CA ILE A 52 -27.98 -21.34 2.01
C ILE A 52 -26.49 -21.06 1.81
N LEU A 53 -26.08 -19.79 1.91
CA LEU A 53 -24.68 -19.39 1.71
C LEU A 53 -23.80 -19.65 2.94
N GLY A 54 -24.37 -20.07 4.08
CA GLY A 54 -23.64 -20.25 5.34
C GLY A 54 -23.03 -18.94 5.86
N ARG A 55 -23.70 -17.80 5.64
CA ARG A 55 -23.23 -16.47 6.06
C ARG A 55 -24.21 -15.79 7.00
N ASN A 56 -23.72 -14.79 7.73
CA ASN A 56 -24.60 -13.98 8.56
C ASN A 56 -25.51 -13.10 7.68
N ARG A 57 -26.78 -12.97 8.07
CA ARG A 57 -27.76 -12.07 7.44
C ARG A 57 -27.20 -10.67 7.19
N VAL A 58 -26.49 -10.08 8.15
CA VAL A 58 -25.95 -8.71 8.04
C VAL A 58 -24.92 -8.61 6.92
N THR A 59 -24.10 -9.65 6.73
CA THR A 59 -23.12 -9.73 5.64
C THR A 59 -23.82 -9.72 4.29
N VAL A 60 -24.85 -10.55 4.12
CA VAL A 60 -25.66 -10.59 2.90
C VAL A 60 -26.35 -9.24 2.66
N GLN A 61 -26.94 -8.62 3.69
CA GLN A 61 -27.51 -7.27 3.57
C GLN A 61 -26.48 -6.23 3.11
N ARG A 62 -25.24 -6.30 3.61
CA ARG A 62 -24.15 -5.40 3.18
C ARG A 62 -23.82 -5.61 1.70
N TRP A 63 -23.76 -6.86 1.23
CA TRP A 63 -23.54 -7.17 -0.19
C TRP A 63 -24.64 -6.60 -1.07
N LEU A 64 -25.91 -6.84 -0.71
CA LEU A 64 -27.05 -6.33 -1.44
C LEU A 64 -27.09 -4.79 -1.46
N ARG A 65 -26.68 -4.13 -0.37
CA ARG A 65 -26.51 -2.67 -0.35
C ARG A 65 -25.41 -2.20 -1.30
N SER A 66 -24.26 -2.88 -1.32
CA SER A 66 -23.16 -2.56 -2.25
C SER A 66 -23.56 -2.76 -3.71
N TYR A 67 -24.37 -3.78 -4.01
CA TYR A 67 -24.91 -3.98 -5.34
C TYR A 67 -25.89 -2.85 -5.73
N ARG A 68 -26.76 -2.40 -4.82
CA ARG A 68 -27.66 -1.26 -5.11
C ARG A 68 -26.94 0.05 -5.41
N SER A 69 -25.77 0.29 -4.80
CA SER A 69 -25.04 1.54 -4.99
C SER A 69 -24.16 1.58 -6.25
N GLY A 70 -23.75 0.42 -6.78
CA GLY A 70 -22.78 0.39 -7.89
C GLY A 70 -22.70 -0.94 -8.63
N GLY A 71 -23.78 -1.73 -8.60
CA GLY A 71 -23.96 -2.94 -9.37
C GLY A 71 -22.92 -4.03 -9.09
N LEU A 72 -22.65 -4.82 -10.12
CA LEU A 72 -21.72 -5.95 -10.07
C LEU A 72 -20.28 -5.49 -9.76
N CYS A 73 -19.85 -4.37 -10.32
CA CYS A 73 -18.50 -3.83 -10.11
C CYS A 73 -18.23 -3.54 -8.62
N GLN A 74 -19.17 -2.85 -7.96
CA GLN A 74 -19.01 -2.54 -6.54
C GLN A 74 -19.20 -3.78 -5.67
N LEU A 75 -20.09 -4.70 -6.06
CA LEU A 75 -20.27 -5.98 -5.38
C LEU A 75 -19.00 -6.85 -5.47
N LEU A 76 -18.23 -6.79 -6.55
CA LEU A 76 -17.01 -7.58 -6.69
C LEU A 76 -15.76 -6.83 -6.21
N SER A 77 -15.85 -5.51 -6.00
CA SER A 77 -14.73 -4.73 -5.47
C SER A 77 -14.33 -5.21 -4.07
N GLN A 78 -13.07 -5.66 -3.96
CA GLN A 78 -12.46 -5.94 -2.67
C GLN A 78 -11.70 -4.69 -2.21
N HIS A 79 -12.33 -3.90 -1.35
CA HIS A 79 -11.65 -2.75 -0.76
C HIS A 79 -10.61 -3.24 0.26
N LYS A 80 -9.35 -3.29 -0.15
CA LYS A 80 -8.25 -3.47 0.79
C LYS A 80 -8.10 -2.18 1.58
N SER A 81 -8.28 -2.27 2.90
CA SER A 81 -7.95 -1.17 3.79
C SER A 81 -6.48 -0.80 3.57
N GLN A 82 -6.22 0.46 3.22
CA GLN A 82 -4.88 0.98 2.98
C GLN A 82 -4.05 1.11 4.27
N GLY A 83 -4.56 0.58 5.39
CA GLY A 83 -3.94 0.70 6.71
C GLY A 83 -3.95 2.14 7.23
N ARG A 84 -3.29 2.35 8.37
CA ARG A 84 -3.07 3.70 8.90
C ARG A 84 -2.17 4.46 7.92
N PRO A 85 -2.58 5.65 7.44
CA PRO A 85 -1.71 6.45 6.58
C PRO A 85 -0.40 6.74 7.33
N MET A 86 0.72 6.65 6.62
CA MET A 86 2.03 6.95 7.19
C MET A 86 2.03 8.42 7.64
N VAL A 87 2.53 8.69 8.85
CA VAL A 87 2.49 10.02 9.51
C VAL A 87 3.44 11.04 8.85
N ARG A 88 3.74 10.92 7.56
CA ARG A 88 4.56 11.88 6.82
C ARG A 88 3.82 12.27 5.56
N SER A 89 3.62 13.57 5.38
CA SER A 89 3.01 14.12 4.16
C SER A 89 3.80 13.65 2.94
N ALA A 90 3.11 13.40 1.83
CA ALA A 90 3.78 13.02 0.58
C ALA A 90 4.82 14.08 0.15
N GLU A 91 4.55 15.34 0.47
CA GLU A 91 5.43 16.49 0.31
C GLU A 91 6.76 16.30 1.06
N ALA A 92 6.73 15.87 2.32
CA ALA A 92 7.94 15.62 3.10
C ALA A 92 8.87 14.58 2.46
N ILE A 93 8.27 13.58 1.81
CA ILE A 93 9.01 12.52 1.13
C ILE A 93 9.61 13.04 -0.18
N ALA A 94 8.87 13.88 -0.91
CA ALA A 94 9.35 14.51 -2.13
C ALA A 94 10.53 15.46 -1.86
N SER A 95 10.41 16.34 -0.85
CA SER A 95 11.49 17.24 -0.45
C SER A 95 12.75 16.48 -0.01
N LEU A 96 12.59 15.41 0.78
CA LEU A 96 13.73 14.57 1.16
C LEU A 96 14.40 13.91 -0.05
N LYS A 97 13.62 13.53 -1.07
CA LYS A 97 14.16 12.90 -2.28
C LYS A 97 15.01 13.88 -3.10
N GLU A 98 14.64 15.16 -3.16
CA GLU A 98 15.46 16.17 -3.82
C GLU A 98 16.75 16.43 -3.03
N GLU A 99 16.65 16.63 -1.72
CA GLU A 99 17.81 16.86 -0.85
C GLU A 99 18.82 15.68 -0.87
N LEU A 100 18.34 14.45 -1.03
CA LEU A 100 19.19 13.25 -1.15
C LEU A 100 19.95 13.17 -2.48
N LYS A 101 19.60 13.95 -3.51
CA LYS A 101 20.34 14.02 -4.78
C LYS A 101 21.55 14.96 -4.67
N ASP A 102 21.54 15.89 -3.73
CA ASP A 102 22.57 16.91 -3.63
C ASP A 102 23.95 16.32 -3.27
N PRO A 103 25.05 16.89 -3.81
CA PRO A 103 26.39 16.34 -3.67
C PRO A 103 26.87 16.28 -2.21
N GLU A 104 26.44 17.23 -1.36
CA GLU A 104 26.74 17.34 0.08
C GLU A 104 25.78 16.58 1.00
N GLY A 105 24.88 15.76 0.47
CA GLY A 105 23.75 15.15 1.21
C GLY A 105 24.10 14.39 2.49
N PHE A 106 23.06 13.97 3.22
CA PHE A 106 23.16 13.46 4.59
C PHE A 106 24.24 12.37 4.83
N SER A 107 25.06 12.60 5.85
CA SER A 107 26.11 11.68 6.32
C SER A 107 25.54 10.56 7.20
N SER A 108 24.43 10.81 7.90
CA SER A 108 23.81 9.85 8.80
C SER A 108 22.28 9.96 8.88
N TYR A 109 21.61 8.88 9.29
CA TYR A 109 20.15 8.87 9.52
C TYR A 109 19.73 9.81 10.67
N LYS A 110 20.64 10.20 11.58
CA LYS A 110 20.37 11.16 12.64
C LYS A 110 20.25 12.59 12.09
N GLU A 111 21.05 12.94 11.08
CA GLU A 111 20.91 14.24 10.39
C GLU A 111 19.58 14.33 9.65
N VAL A 112 19.18 13.24 8.99
CA VAL A 112 17.85 13.16 8.37
C VAL A 112 16.74 13.36 9.41
N GLN A 113 16.88 12.77 10.60
CA GLN A 113 15.93 12.96 11.70
C GLN A 113 15.88 14.42 12.18
N LEU A 114 17.04 15.08 12.30
CA LEU A 114 17.12 16.49 12.67
C LEU A 114 16.48 17.38 11.60
N TRP A 115 16.74 17.10 10.32
CA TRP A 115 16.14 17.80 9.18
C TRP A 115 14.61 17.66 9.17
N PHE A 116 14.08 16.47 9.46
CA PHE A 116 12.63 16.27 9.65
C PHE A 116 12.06 17.13 10.79
N LYS A 117 12.83 17.36 11.85
CA LYS A 117 12.42 18.20 12.98
C LYS A 117 12.51 19.69 12.64
N THR A 118 13.55 20.14 11.95
CA THR A 118 13.79 21.56 11.64
C THR A 118 12.94 22.07 10.49
N VAL A 119 12.80 21.30 9.42
CA VAL A 119 12.09 21.73 8.19
C VAL A 119 10.60 21.43 8.26
N LEU A 120 10.24 20.27 8.80
CA LEU A 120 8.85 19.77 8.79
C LEU A 120 8.17 19.87 10.17
N GLY A 121 8.92 20.13 11.24
CA GLY A 121 8.38 20.14 12.61
C GLY A 121 7.88 18.77 13.09
N VAL A 122 8.21 17.69 12.38
CA VAL A 122 7.69 16.34 12.67
C VAL A 122 8.75 15.54 13.42
N GLU A 123 8.42 15.13 14.65
CA GLU A 123 9.26 14.21 15.41
C GLU A 123 9.15 12.79 14.86
N ALA A 124 10.11 12.50 13.99
CA ALA A 124 10.30 11.23 13.33
C ALA A 124 11.07 10.24 14.21
N ASN A 125 10.54 9.04 14.48
CA ASN A 125 11.34 7.97 15.09
C ASN A 125 12.42 7.48 14.10
N TYR A 126 13.64 7.23 14.59
CA TYR A 126 14.78 6.69 13.86
C TYR A 126 14.41 5.51 12.95
N HIS A 127 13.66 4.52 13.47
CA HIS A 127 13.28 3.34 12.67
C HIS A 127 12.42 3.71 11.46
N VAL A 128 11.56 4.71 11.61
CA VAL A 128 10.69 5.21 10.52
C VAL A 128 11.51 5.99 9.50
N VAL A 129 12.56 6.71 9.94
CA VAL A 129 13.52 7.37 9.03
C VAL A 129 14.33 6.32 8.26
N HIS A 130 14.89 5.33 8.95
CA HIS A 130 15.67 4.28 8.32
C HIS A 130 14.86 3.51 7.27
N ARG A 131 13.66 3.04 7.64
CA ARG A 131 12.74 2.33 6.74
C ARG A 131 12.36 3.18 5.53
N LEU A 132 12.16 4.49 5.72
CA LEU A 132 11.81 5.40 4.64
C LEU A 132 12.98 5.58 3.64
N VAL A 133 14.17 5.89 4.14
CA VAL A 133 15.35 6.15 3.29
C VAL A 133 15.82 4.86 2.59
N ARG A 134 15.89 3.74 3.32
CA ARG A 134 16.37 2.46 2.80
C ARG A 134 15.34 1.73 1.97
N ASP A 135 14.11 1.54 2.46
CA ASP A 135 13.17 0.63 1.81
C ASP A 135 12.29 1.35 0.78
N LYS A 136 11.90 2.61 1.04
CA LYS A 136 11.03 3.37 0.12
C LYS A 136 11.79 4.20 -0.89
N LEU A 137 12.85 4.90 -0.46
CA LEU A 137 13.63 5.76 -1.33
C LEU A 137 14.84 5.04 -1.95
N ASN A 138 15.21 3.86 -1.42
CA ASN A 138 16.36 3.05 -1.83
C ASN A 138 17.64 3.87 -2.01
N ALA A 139 17.80 4.92 -1.21
CA ALA A 139 18.90 5.86 -1.31
C ALA A 139 20.05 5.41 -0.41
N LYS A 140 21.28 5.50 -0.92
CA LYS A 140 22.49 5.21 -0.16
C LYS A 140 23.00 6.51 0.44
N LEU A 141 23.05 6.59 1.77
CA LEU A 141 23.70 7.72 2.45
C LEU A 141 25.16 7.83 2.04
N LYS A 142 25.66 9.05 1.88
CA LYS A 142 27.07 9.32 1.60
C LYS A 142 27.85 9.36 2.91
N SER A 143 27.82 8.26 3.65
CA SER A 143 28.67 8.11 4.83
C SER A 143 30.12 7.87 4.39
N SER A 144 31.06 8.63 4.95
CA SER A 144 32.48 8.32 4.83
C SER A 144 32.75 6.91 5.34
N ARG A 145 33.58 6.14 4.62
CA ARG A 145 34.08 4.84 5.11
C ARG A 145 34.74 5.06 6.47
N PRO A 146 34.47 4.23 7.51
CA PRO A 146 35.18 4.35 8.78
C PRO A 146 36.68 4.30 8.52
N ARG A 147 37.39 5.32 9.00
CA ARG A 147 38.85 5.45 8.92
C ARG A 147 39.44 5.09 10.28
N SER A 148 40.63 4.48 10.27
CA SER A 148 41.33 4.20 11.53
C SER A 148 41.63 5.51 12.25
N SER A 149 41.49 5.52 13.58
CA SER A 149 41.82 6.69 14.40
C SER A 149 43.30 7.09 14.32
N GLU A 150 44.16 6.16 13.89
CA GLU A 150 45.60 6.35 13.71
C GLU A 150 45.97 6.91 12.32
N GLN A 151 44.98 7.21 11.48
CA GLN A 151 45.22 7.59 10.10
C GLN A 151 45.71 9.04 10.01
N ASN A 152 47.00 9.23 9.72
CA ASN A 152 47.62 10.54 9.55
C ASN A 152 47.10 11.25 8.27
N SER A 153 46.65 12.49 8.43
CA SER A 153 46.11 13.32 7.34
C SER A 153 47.17 13.76 6.34
N GLU A 154 48.42 13.88 6.75
CA GLU A 154 49.53 14.32 5.90
C GLU A 154 49.92 13.23 4.90
N GLU A 155 50.09 11.99 5.36
CA GLU A 155 50.44 10.82 4.53
C GLU A 155 49.38 10.51 3.47
N LEU A 156 48.10 10.80 3.75
CA LEU A 156 47.02 10.64 2.76
C LEU A 156 47.07 11.67 1.64
N ASN A 157 47.49 12.90 1.93
CA ASN A 157 47.59 13.94 0.93
C ASN A 157 48.79 13.69 0.02
N ASP A 158 49.90 13.19 0.58
CA ASP A 158 51.08 12.80 -0.19
C ASP A 158 50.82 11.57 -1.06
N PHE A 159 50.09 10.57 -0.56
CA PHE A 159 49.65 9.43 -1.37
C PHE A 159 48.76 9.86 -2.55
N LYS A 160 47.81 10.78 -2.34
CA LYS A 160 46.93 11.28 -3.42
C LYS A 160 47.72 12.04 -4.49
N LYS A 161 48.67 12.90 -4.10
CA LYS A 161 49.53 13.63 -5.03
C LYS A 161 50.42 12.70 -5.85
N ASN A 162 51.06 11.72 -5.21
CA ASN A 162 51.92 10.76 -5.91
C ASN A 162 51.13 9.84 -6.85
N TYR A 163 49.92 9.44 -6.47
CA TYR A 163 49.07 8.62 -7.33
C TYR A 163 48.67 9.35 -8.63
N GLN A 164 48.38 10.66 -8.59
CA GLN A 164 48.04 11.44 -9.79
C GLN A 164 49.22 11.61 -10.76
N THR A 165 50.45 11.66 -10.25
CA THR A 165 51.67 11.79 -11.08
C THR A 165 51.94 10.52 -11.91
N ILE A 166 51.62 9.33 -11.39
CA ILE A 166 51.89 8.04 -12.04
C ILE A 166 51.02 7.79 -13.28
N TYR A 167 49.83 8.41 -13.36
CA TYR A 167 48.89 8.25 -14.48
C TYR A 167 48.89 9.43 -15.46
N SER A 168 49.82 10.38 -15.31
CA SER A 168 49.97 11.54 -16.22
C SER A 168 51.25 11.47 -17.07
N GLN A 169 51.93 10.31 -17.12
CA GLN A 169 52.94 9.95 -18.12
C GLN A 169 52.37 8.87 -19.04
#